data_AF-A0A979FYK7-F1
#
_entry.id   AF-A0A979FYK7-F1
#
_cell.length_a   1.000
_cell.length_b   1.000
_cell.length_c   1.000
_cell.angle_alpha   90.00
_cell.angle_beta   90.00
_cell.angle_gamma   90.00
#
_symmetry.space_group_name_H-M   'P 1'
#
loop_
_entity.id
_entity.type
_entity.pdbx_description
1 polymer ?
#
loop_
_entity_poly.entity_id
_entity_poly.type
_entity_poly.pdbx_seq_one_letter_code
_entity_poly.pdbx_strand_id
1 'polypeptide(L)'
;MAIKSSCSSSPPPSISNTILVNNTGFREYDKIRYNCPPNTASLLGERYIELQCQPVSGWNVTSSTNETIEQISSRFTCFDSCPGPAVAPNTNWQSNWTSEFVNGTVIYYTCPNTSYLTSGDDHQLINTCSNNSWTFLGIPYCMNQEP
;
A
#
# COMPACT_ATOMS: atom_id res chain seq x y z
N MET A 1 7.62 -3.33 42.74
CA MET A 1 8.08 -4.23 41.66
C MET A 1 8.00 -3.46 40.36
N ALA A 2 9.11 -3.25 39.66
CA ALA A 2 9.07 -2.72 38.31
C ALA A 2 8.53 -3.84 37.41
N ILE A 3 7.35 -3.64 36.83
CA ILE A 3 6.83 -4.53 35.79
C ILE A 3 7.81 -4.38 34.62
N LYS A 4 8.64 -5.40 34.38
CA LYS A 4 9.47 -5.44 33.18
C LYS A 4 8.51 -5.49 32.00
N SER A 5 8.59 -4.50 31.10
CA SER A 5 7.88 -4.52 29.82
C SER A 5 8.10 -5.88 29.16
N SER A 6 7.01 -6.57 28.87
CA SER A 6 7.03 -7.91 28.26
C SER A 6 7.72 -7.90 26.87
N CYS A 7 7.72 -6.75 26.20
CA CYS A 7 8.36 -6.56 24.89
C CYS A 7 9.81 -6.08 24.96
N SER A 8 10.28 -5.63 26.13
CA SER A 8 11.71 -5.27 26.28
C SER A 8 12.63 -6.51 26.30
N SER A 9 12.07 -7.67 26.62
CA SER A 9 12.75 -8.98 26.58
C SER A 9 12.45 -9.82 25.34
N SER A 10 11.46 -9.41 24.52
CA SER A 10 11.05 -10.13 23.30
C SER A 10 11.07 -9.15 22.13
N PRO A 11 12.14 -9.15 21.30
CA PRO A 11 12.18 -8.29 20.13
C PRO A 11 10.98 -8.60 19.24
N PRO A 12 10.47 -7.61 18.51
CA PRO A 12 9.28 -7.83 17.70
C PRO A 12 9.56 -8.89 16.63
N PRO A 13 8.55 -9.73 16.33
CA PRO A 13 8.69 -10.84 15.40
C PRO A 13 9.11 -10.33 14.03
N SER A 14 10.00 -11.04 13.36
CA SER A 14 10.36 -10.70 11.98
C SER A 14 9.23 -11.12 11.05
N ILE A 15 8.71 -10.19 10.26
CA ILE A 15 7.73 -10.47 9.22
C ILE A 15 8.48 -10.48 7.88
N SER A 16 8.41 -11.61 7.16
CA SER A 16 9.17 -11.81 5.93
C SER A 16 8.87 -10.74 4.88
N ASN A 17 9.91 -10.33 4.14
CA ASN A 17 9.81 -9.34 3.05
C ASN A 17 9.19 -8.00 3.44
N THR A 18 9.33 -7.59 4.70
CA THR A 18 8.91 -6.28 5.20
C THR A 18 10.07 -5.50 5.80
N ILE A 19 9.89 -4.20 5.93
CA ILE A 19 10.79 -3.30 6.64
C ILE A 19 10.09 -2.73 7.88
N LEU A 20 10.78 -2.78 9.01
CA LEU A 20 10.33 -2.16 10.25
C LEU A 20 10.50 -0.63 10.15
N VAL A 21 9.42 0.12 10.38
CA VAL A 21 9.35 1.58 10.30
C VAL A 21 8.98 2.16 11.67
N ASN A 22 9.60 3.29 12.02
CA ASN A 22 9.40 4.02 13.28
C ASN A 22 9.68 3.21 14.55
N ASN A 23 10.90 2.66 14.69
CA ASN A 23 11.31 2.02 15.94
C ASN A 23 11.76 3.08 16.98
N THR A 24 10.84 3.49 17.86
CA THR A 24 11.13 4.41 18.97
C THR A 24 11.49 3.70 20.28
N GLY A 25 11.51 2.37 20.29
CA GLY A 25 11.73 1.53 21.47
C GLY A 25 10.73 0.37 21.58
N PHE A 26 10.90 -0.45 22.62
CA PHE A 26 10.06 -1.64 22.90
C PHE A 26 9.40 -1.55 24.29
N ARG A 27 8.65 -0.48 24.52
CA ARG A 27 7.87 -0.26 25.77
C ARG A 27 6.43 -0.74 25.59
N GLU A 28 5.75 -0.93 26.71
CA GLU A 28 4.32 -1.26 26.69
C GLU A 28 3.53 -0.16 25.97
N TYR A 29 2.56 -0.57 25.17
CA TYR A 29 1.73 0.24 24.28
C TYR A 29 2.44 0.88 23.08
N ASP A 30 3.75 0.71 22.94
CA ASP A 30 4.46 1.13 21.74
C ASP A 30 3.90 0.38 20.53
N LYS A 31 3.77 1.12 19.44
CA LYS A 31 3.34 0.60 18.14
C LYS A 31 4.51 0.59 17.20
N ILE A 32 4.65 -0.51 16.48
CA ILE A 32 5.61 -0.66 15.40
C ILE A 32 4.88 -0.99 14.13
N ARG A 33 5.50 -0.63 13.01
CA ARG A 33 4.91 -0.80 11.71
C ARG A 33 5.83 -1.56 10.78
N TYR A 34 5.31 -2.57 10.11
CA TYR A 34 5.97 -3.29 9.03
C TYR A 34 5.37 -2.84 7.71
N ASN A 35 6.18 -2.15 6.90
CA ASN A 35 5.81 -1.75 5.55
C ASN A 35 6.43 -2.71 4.54
N CYS A 36 5.86 -2.75 3.35
CA CYS A 36 6.59 -3.31 2.21
C CYS A 36 7.84 -2.45 1.89
N PRO A 37 8.95 -3.07 1.46
CA PRO A 37 10.12 -2.36 0.94
C PRO A 37 9.77 -1.39 -0.21
N PRO A 38 10.66 -0.43 -0.54
CA PRO A 38 10.46 0.43 -1.71
C PRO A 38 10.19 -0.38 -2.99
N ASN A 39 9.30 0.12 -3.85
CA ASN A 39 8.84 -0.54 -5.09
C ASN A 39 8.14 -1.89 -4.88
N THR A 40 7.63 -2.17 -3.68
CA THR A 40 6.80 -3.34 -3.43
C THR A 40 5.50 -2.97 -2.72
N ALA A 41 4.45 -3.77 -2.92
CA ALA A 41 3.13 -3.57 -2.30
C ALA A 41 2.51 -4.92 -1.89
N SER A 42 1.65 -4.87 -0.87
CA SER A 42 0.79 -5.99 -0.45
C SER A 42 -0.49 -6.01 -1.29
N LEU A 43 -1.23 -7.12 -1.26
CA LEU A 43 -2.55 -7.29 -1.90
C LEU A 43 -3.72 -7.07 -0.92
N LEU A 44 -3.44 -6.59 0.29
CA LEU A 44 -4.38 -6.67 1.41
C LEU A 44 -5.18 -5.38 1.65
N GLY A 45 -5.08 -4.39 0.78
CA GLY A 45 -5.52 -3.01 0.99
C GLY A 45 -4.75 -2.27 2.10
N GLU A 46 -4.21 -3.01 3.06
CA GLU A 46 -3.45 -2.54 4.22
C GLU A 46 -2.00 -2.25 3.80
N ARG A 47 -1.64 -0.96 3.77
CA ARG A 47 -0.28 -0.51 3.41
C ARG A 47 0.82 -1.01 4.36
N TYR A 48 0.43 -1.58 5.50
CA TYR A 48 1.33 -2.01 6.56
C TYR A 48 0.66 -2.97 7.54
N ILE A 49 1.47 -3.78 8.23
CA ILE A 49 1.07 -4.44 9.47
C ILE A 49 1.49 -3.54 10.62
N GLU A 50 0.59 -3.28 11.56
CA GLU A 50 0.93 -2.60 12.80
C GLU A 50 0.80 -3.60 13.95
N LEU A 51 1.86 -3.69 14.76
CA LEU A 51 1.87 -4.44 15.99
C LEU A 51 1.91 -3.45 17.16
N GLN A 52 1.22 -3.77 18.24
CA GLN A 52 1.32 -3.05 19.50
C GLN A 52 1.81 -3.98 20.58
N CYS A 53 2.76 -3.49 21.37
CA CYS A 53 3.19 -4.15 22.58
C CYS A 53 2.06 -4.04 23.62
N GLN A 54 1.52 -5.17 24.05
CA GLN A 54 0.54 -5.26 25.12
C GLN A 54 1.21 -5.71 26.42
N PRO A 55 0.76 -5.21 27.58
CA PRO A 55 1.22 -5.71 28.86
C PRO A 55 0.95 -7.22 28.97
N VAL A 56 1.92 -7.95 29.50
CA VAL A 56 1.88 -9.40 29.77
C VAL A 56 1.83 -10.31 28.53
N SER A 57 1.17 -9.90 27.44
CA SER A 57 0.95 -10.72 26.24
C SER A 57 1.96 -10.51 25.11
N GLY A 58 2.79 -9.45 25.18
CA GLY A 58 3.80 -9.17 24.17
C GLY A 58 3.22 -8.46 22.94
N TRP A 59 3.78 -8.71 21.76
CA TRP A 59 3.34 -8.06 20.52
C TRP A 59 2.04 -8.65 19.99
N ASN A 60 1.04 -7.81 19.72
CA ASN A 60 -0.23 -8.19 19.10
C ASN A 60 -0.52 -7.32 17.87
N VAL A 61 -1.20 -7.89 16.88
CA VAL A 61 -1.65 -7.17 15.68
C VAL A 61 -2.72 -6.16 16.06
N THR A 62 -2.61 -4.91 15.60
CA THR A 62 -3.62 -3.85 15.83
C THR A 62 -4.62 -3.67 14.69
N SER A 63 -4.51 -4.45 13.62
CA SER A 63 -5.46 -4.43 12.50
C SER A 63 -6.87 -4.81 12.95
N SER A 64 -7.87 -4.39 12.18
CA SER A 64 -9.27 -4.72 12.39
C SER A 64 -9.61 -6.20 12.12
N THR A 65 -8.65 -7.00 11.66
CA THR A 65 -8.88 -8.37 11.18
C THR A 65 -8.87 -9.43 12.27
N ASN A 66 -8.55 -9.07 13.53
CA ASN A 66 -8.53 -9.97 14.69
C ASN A 66 -7.67 -11.24 14.48
N GLU A 67 -6.59 -11.09 13.70
CA GLU A 67 -5.66 -12.17 13.35
C GLU A 67 -4.47 -12.24 14.30
N THR A 68 -3.87 -13.43 14.41
CA THR A 68 -2.56 -13.60 15.06
C THR A 68 -1.45 -13.07 14.16
N ILE A 69 -0.26 -12.85 14.75
CA ILE A 69 0.94 -12.46 13.99
C ILE A 69 1.27 -13.49 12.91
N GLU A 70 1.20 -14.79 13.21
CA GLU A 70 1.47 -15.85 12.22
C GLU A 70 0.46 -15.82 11.06
N GLN A 71 -0.82 -15.63 11.35
CA GLN A 71 -1.85 -15.55 10.32
C GLN A 71 -1.62 -14.37 9.38
N ILE A 72 -1.45 -13.16 9.92
CA ILE A 72 -1.22 -11.98 9.09
C ILE A 72 0.13 -12.06 8.36
N SER A 73 1.18 -12.60 8.99
CA SER A 73 2.50 -12.78 8.36
C SER A 73 2.47 -13.77 7.21
N SER A 74 1.59 -14.77 7.26
CA SER A 74 1.44 -15.76 6.18
C SER A 74 0.80 -15.20 4.91
N ARG A 75 -0.08 -14.19 5.05
CA ARG A 75 -0.81 -13.58 3.91
C ARG A 75 -0.25 -12.23 3.48
N PHE A 76 0.43 -11.50 4.36
CA PHE A 76 1.06 -10.23 4.04
C PHE A 76 2.36 -10.47 3.29
N THR A 77 2.24 -10.62 1.98
CA THR A 77 3.37 -10.79 1.08
C THR A 77 3.54 -9.52 0.25
N CYS A 78 4.76 -8.99 0.25
CA CYS A 78 5.13 -7.86 -0.58
C CYS A 78 5.55 -8.37 -1.96
N PHE A 79 4.84 -7.91 -2.98
CA PHE A 79 5.14 -8.18 -4.38
C PHE A 79 5.74 -6.96 -5.04
N ASP A 80 6.56 -7.23 -6.03
CA ASP A 80 7.02 -6.26 -7.03
C ASP A 80 5.85 -5.39 -7.52
N SER A 81 6.01 -4.07 -7.38
CA SER A 81 4.97 -3.09 -7.68
C SER A 81 5.52 -1.91 -8.47
N CYS A 82 4.67 -1.34 -9.31
CA CYS A 82 4.94 -0.09 -9.99
C CYS A 82 4.84 1.10 -9.02
N PRO A 83 5.56 2.21 -9.30
CA PRO A 83 5.35 3.45 -8.57
C PRO A 83 3.90 3.93 -8.73
N GLY A 84 3.46 4.85 -7.87
CA GLY A 84 2.15 5.47 -8.02
C GLY A 84 1.94 6.00 -9.45
N PRO A 85 0.76 5.82 -10.07
CA PRO A 85 0.49 6.30 -11.41
C PRO A 85 0.79 7.79 -11.49
N ALA A 86 1.45 8.20 -12.57
CA ALA A 86 1.52 9.62 -12.89
C ALA A 86 0.08 10.13 -13.08
N VAL A 87 -0.27 11.21 -12.38
CA VAL A 87 -1.56 11.89 -12.52
C VAL A 87 -1.32 13.13 -13.35
N ALA A 88 -1.93 13.20 -14.53
CA ALA A 88 -1.92 14.41 -15.33
C ALA A 88 -2.85 15.46 -14.70
N PRO A 89 -2.60 16.76 -14.91
CA PRO A 89 -3.56 17.80 -14.53
C PRO A 89 -4.95 17.47 -15.09
N ASN A 90 -5.99 17.61 -14.24
CA ASN A 90 -7.40 17.39 -14.60
C ASN A 90 -7.78 15.94 -14.99
N THR A 91 -6.97 14.95 -14.63
CA THR A 91 -7.37 13.53 -14.70
C THR A 91 -7.76 13.00 -13.34
N ASN A 92 -8.84 12.21 -13.28
CA ASN A 92 -9.11 11.34 -12.14
C ASN A 92 -8.69 9.93 -12.54
N TRP A 93 -7.97 9.23 -11.68
CA TRP A 93 -7.81 7.79 -11.83
C TRP A 93 -8.76 7.09 -10.88
N GLN A 94 -9.46 6.08 -11.39
CA GLN A 94 -10.14 5.11 -10.55
C GLN A 94 -9.30 3.84 -10.53
N SER A 95 -8.90 3.45 -9.34
CA SER A 95 -8.37 2.12 -9.08
C SER A 95 -9.15 1.54 -7.91
N ASN A 96 -9.51 0.26 -8.03
CA ASN A 96 -10.04 -0.51 -6.90
C ASN A 96 -8.97 -0.69 -5.80
N TRP A 97 -7.73 -0.30 -6.07
CA TRP A 97 -6.55 -0.46 -5.24
C TRP A 97 -5.90 0.90 -5.03
N THR A 98 -6.12 1.53 -3.90
CA THR A 98 -5.61 2.87 -3.57
C THR A 98 -4.12 2.89 -3.17
N SER A 99 -3.42 1.76 -3.29
CA SER A 99 -1.96 1.68 -3.02
C SER A 99 -1.22 0.47 -3.59
N GLU A 100 -1.87 -0.39 -4.38
CA GLU A 100 -1.38 -1.74 -4.64
C GLU A 100 -1.17 -1.96 -6.14
N PHE A 101 -0.22 -1.22 -6.69
CA PHE A 101 0.15 -1.33 -8.10
C PHE A 101 1.08 -2.52 -8.34
N VAL A 102 0.73 -3.68 -7.80
CA VAL A 102 1.47 -4.93 -8.04
C VAL A 102 1.47 -5.26 -9.54
N ASN A 103 2.41 -6.10 -9.96
CA ASN A 103 2.46 -6.58 -11.34
C ASN A 103 1.10 -7.17 -11.79
N GLY A 104 0.57 -6.67 -12.91
CA GLY A 104 -0.77 -6.98 -13.43
C GLY A 104 -1.88 -6.00 -13.03
N THR A 105 -1.64 -5.07 -12.10
CA THR A 105 -2.63 -4.02 -11.76
C THR A 105 -2.93 -3.15 -12.98
N VAL A 106 -4.22 -2.91 -13.20
CA VAL A 106 -4.74 -2.07 -14.29
C VAL A 106 -5.36 -0.80 -13.70
N ILE A 107 -5.00 0.35 -14.25
CA ILE A 107 -5.56 1.65 -13.88
C ILE A 107 -6.35 2.22 -15.04
N TYR A 108 -7.53 2.75 -14.72
CA TYR A 108 -8.38 3.49 -15.65
C TYR A 108 -8.31 4.98 -15.33
N TYR A 109 -7.87 5.76 -16.32
CA TYR A 109 -7.95 7.21 -16.26
C TYR A 109 -9.26 7.68 -16.87
N THR A 110 -9.97 8.56 -16.17
CA THR A 110 -11.18 9.19 -16.69
C THR A 110 -11.04 10.70 -16.69
N CYS A 111 -11.65 11.32 -17.70
CA CYS A 111 -11.82 12.76 -17.74
C CYS A 111 -13.11 13.17 -17.02
N PRO A 112 -13.12 14.35 -16.37
CA PRO A 112 -14.36 15.02 -15.96
C PRO A 112 -15.33 15.12 -17.14
N ASN A 113 -16.65 15.09 -16.85
CA ASN A 113 -17.72 15.06 -17.86
C ASN A 113 -17.68 16.18 -18.92
N THR A 114 -16.94 17.27 -18.69
CA THR A 114 -16.79 18.41 -19.61
C THR A 114 -15.53 18.33 -20.48
N SER A 115 -14.84 17.18 -20.48
CA SER A 115 -13.54 17.03 -21.13
C SER A 115 -13.35 15.62 -21.72
N TYR A 116 -12.48 15.51 -22.71
CA TYR A 116 -12.20 14.27 -23.45
C TYR A 116 -10.70 13.96 -23.48
N LEU A 117 -10.36 12.69 -23.71
CA LEU A 117 -8.98 12.24 -23.86
C LEU A 117 -8.46 12.57 -25.26
N THR A 118 -7.24 13.07 -25.35
CA THR A 118 -6.60 13.39 -26.63
C THR A 118 -6.09 12.19 -27.41
N SER A 119 -6.12 11.00 -26.81
CA SER A 119 -5.79 9.73 -27.47
C SER A 119 -6.95 9.10 -28.25
N GLY A 120 -8.12 9.75 -28.34
CA GLY A 120 -9.29 9.29 -29.10
C GLY A 120 -10.60 9.40 -28.31
N ASP A 121 -11.72 9.05 -28.93
CA ASP A 121 -13.09 9.11 -28.38
C ASP A 121 -13.32 8.22 -27.14
N ASP A 122 -12.32 7.43 -26.73
CA ASP A 122 -12.41 6.63 -25.53
C ASP A 122 -12.10 7.50 -24.31
N HIS A 123 -13.08 7.67 -23.42
CA HIS A 123 -12.95 8.39 -22.15
C HIS A 123 -12.06 7.66 -21.12
N GLN A 124 -11.33 6.61 -21.55
CA GLN A 124 -10.57 5.70 -20.70
C GLN A 124 -9.21 5.34 -21.31
N LEU A 125 -8.13 5.56 -20.55
CA LEU A 125 -6.80 5.03 -20.87
C LEU A 125 -6.44 3.92 -19.86
N ILE A 126 -5.90 2.82 -20.38
CA ILE A 126 -5.55 1.62 -19.61
C ILE A 126 -4.03 1.56 -19.46
N ASN A 127 -3.54 1.72 -18.22
CA ASN A 127 -2.14 1.43 -17.89
C ASN A 127 -2.07 0.12 -17.12
N THR A 128 -1.20 -0.79 -17.56
CA THR A 128 -0.92 -2.06 -16.86
C THR A 128 0.45 -1.98 -16.20
N CYS A 129 0.54 -2.40 -14.94
CA CYS A 129 1.83 -2.57 -14.28
C CYS A 129 2.49 -3.85 -14.78
N SER A 130 3.69 -3.74 -15.36
CA SER A 130 4.50 -4.85 -15.83
C SER A 130 5.97 -4.67 -15.48
N ASN A 131 6.58 -5.65 -14.82
CA ASN A 131 8.01 -5.62 -14.45
C ASN A 131 8.44 -4.32 -13.73
N ASN A 132 7.70 -3.93 -12.69
CA ASN A 132 7.94 -2.72 -11.89
C ASN A 132 7.83 -1.40 -12.66
N SER A 133 7.24 -1.44 -13.86
CA SER A 133 7.06 -0.31 -14.75
C SER A 133 5.63 -0.24 -15.28
N TRP A 134 5.11 0.96 -15.48
CA TRP A 134 3.86 1.12 -16.22
C TRP A 134 4.13 0.91 -17.71
N THR A 135 3.45 -0.05 -18.33
CA THR A 135 3.37 -0.14 -19.80
C THR A 135 2.61 1.08 -20.30
N PHE A 136 3.36 2.10 -20.69
CA PHE A 136 2.87 3.45 -20.88
C PHE A 136 2.41 3.67 -22.33
N LEU A 137 1.10 3.84 -22.55
CA LEU A 137 0.56 4.24 -23.85
C LEU A 137 0.49 5.78 -24.03
N GLY A 138 0.67 6.55 -22.95
CA GLY A 138 0.66 8.01 -22.92
C GLY A 138 0.18 8.55 -21.57
N ILE A 139 0.55 9.79 -21.20
CA ILE A 139 -0.09 10.49 -20.06
C ILE A 139 -1.38 11.05 -20.68
N PRO A 140 -2.57 10.50 -20.37
CA PRO A 140 -3.81 11.07 -20.86
C PRO A 140 -3.91 12.50 -20.33
N TYR A 141 -4.16 13.48 -21.20
CA TYR A 141 -4.53 14.83 -20.78
C TYR A 141 -5.96 15.09 -21.24
N CYS A 142 -6.76 15.62 -20.32
CA CYS A 142 -8.15 15.98 -20.59
C CYS A 142 -8.17 17.34 -21.27
N MET A 143 -8.68 17.40 -22.50
CA MET A 143 -9.01 18.66 -23.16
C MET A 143 -10.46 19.04 -22.84
N ASN A 144 -10.68 20.30 -22.49
CA ASN A 144 -12.04 20.82 -22.33
C ASN A 144 -12.76 20.76 -23.68
N GLN A 145 -14.05 20.45 -23.66
CA GLN A 145 -14.91 20.74 -24.81
C GLN A 145 -14.93 22.26 -25.01
N GLU A 146 -14.53 22.75 -26.18
CA GLU A 146 -14.75 24.16 -26.52
C GLU A 146 -16.26 24.43 -26.56
N PRO A 147 -16.72 25.61 -26.08
CA PRO A 147 -18.12 26.01 -26.14
C PRO A 147 -18.64 26.23 -27.56
#